data_AF-A0A560L254-F1
#
_entry.id   AF-A0A560L254-F1
#
_cell.length_a   1.000
_cell.length_b   1.000
_cell.length_c   1.000
_cell.angle_alpha   90.00
_cell.angle_beta   90.00
_cell.angle_gamma   90.00
#
_symmetry.space_group_name_H-M   'P 1'
#
loop_
_entity.id
_entity.type
_entity.pdbx_description
1 polymer ?
#
loop_
_entity_poly.entity_id
_entity_poly.type
_entity_poly.pdbx_seq_one_letter_code
_entity_poly.pdbx_strand_id
1 'polypeptide(L)'
;MDAMNKVVLEHYPASRLPDDIRGNLPKEALVRVVVEAEEKSSTDSRSPFASLSPKSAQSANLKALLRDRRAHPDRYAGTATTEEIVARIRELRDEWDDR
;
A
#
# COMPACT_ATOMS: atom_id res chain seq x y z
N MET A 1 18.64 -15.21 0.46
CA MET A 1 18.38 -15.38 1.90
C MET A 1 16.95 -14.92 2.10
N ASP A 2 16.02 -15.84 1.87
CA ASP A 2 14.59 -15.60 1.88
C ASP A 2 14.15 -15.17 3.29
N ALA A 3 13.46 -14.04 3.38
CA ALA A 3 12.96 -13.49 4.64
C ALA A 3 11.72 -14.30 5.06
N MET A 4 11.92 -15.40 5.78
CA MET A 4 10.83 -16.24 6.29
C MET A 4 10.15 -15.56 7.49
N ASN A 5 8.92 -15.06 7.30
CA ASN A 5 8.09 -14.54 8.37
C ASN A 5 7.45 -15.71 9.15
N LYS A 6 7.95 -15.98 10.36
CA LYS A 6 7.46 -17.06 11.24
C LYS A 6 6.73 -16.48 12.43
N VAL A 7 5.48 -16.92 12.65
CA VAL A 7 4.71 -16.59 13.86
C VAL A 7 4.53 -17.87 14.69
N VAL A 8 4.96 -17.82 15.95
CA VAL A 8 4.81 -18.91 16.92
C VAL A 8 3.84 -18.47 18.00
N LEU A 9 2.71 -19.16 18.10
CA LEU A 9 1.74 -18.96 19.18
C LEU A 9 1.80 -20.15 20.13
N GLU A 10 2.24 -19.89 21.36
CA GLU A 10 2.27 -20.89 22.43
C GLU A 10 0.97 -20.83 23.24
N HIS A 11 0.53 -21.99 23.74
CA HIS A 11 -0.65 -22.12 24.59
C HIS A 11 -1.96 -21.65 23.95
N TYR A 12 -2.14 -21.91 22.65
CA TYR A 12 -3.39 -21.60 21.97
C TYR A 12 -4.45 -22.66 22.33
N PRO A 13 -5.67 -22.27 22.74
CA PRO A 13 -6.70 -23.22 23.14
C PRO A 13 -7.19 -24.03 21.94
N ALA A 14 -7.22 -25.36 22.08
CA ALA A 14 -7.70 -26.29 21.05
C ALA A 14 -9.14 -25.98 20.58
N SER A 15 -9.96 -25.40 21.46
CA SER A 15 -11.33 -24.95 21.14
C SER A 15 -11.42 -23.90 20.02
N ARG A 16 -10.36 -23.13 19.76
CA ARG A 16 -10.35 -22.08 18.72
C ARG A 16 -9.69 -22.54 17.41
N LEU A 17 -9.18 -23.77 17.33
CA LEU A 17 -8.67 -24.32 16.07
C LEU A 17 -9.84 -24.77 15.17
N PRO A 18 -9.77 -24.54 13.85
CA PRO A 18 -10.69 -25.13 12.88
C PRO A 18 -10.68 -26.67 12.97
N ASP A 19 -11.85 -27.30 12.77
CA ASP A 19 -12.02 -28.75 12.92
C ASP A 19 -11.10 -29.54 11.97
N ASP A 20 -10.84 -29.02 10.76
CA ASP A 20 -9.96 -29.62 9.76
C ASP A 20 -8.51 -29.83 10.25
N ILE A 21 -8.03 -28.95 11.14
CA ILE A 21 -6.67 -29.01 11.69
C ILE A 21 -6.68 -29.64 13.09
N ARG A 22 -7.81 -29.56 13.79
CA ARG A 22 -7.95 -30.04 15.17
C ARG A 22 -7.96 -31.55 15.28
N GLY A 23 -8.47 -32.27 14.28
CA GLY A 23 -8.54 -33.73 14.30
C GLY A 23 -9.22 -34.27 15.58
N ASN A 24 -8.49 -35.06 16.38
CA ASN A 24 -8.99 -35.69 17.61
C ASN A 24 -8.47 -35.03 18.92
N LEU A 25 -8.08 -33.75 18.89
CA LEU A 25 -7.62 -33.08 20.11
C LEU A 25 -8.79 -32.62 21.01
N PRO A 26 -8.69 -32.86 22.33
CA PRO A 26 -9.70 -32.43 23.29
C PRO A 26 -9.77 -30.90 23.36
N LYS A 27 -10.99 -30.36 23.52
CA LYS A 27 -11.29 -28.90 23.50
C LYS A 27 -10.46 -28.08 24.49
N GLU A 28 -10.05 -28.71 25.58
CA GLU A 28 -9.34 -28.10 26.71
C GLU A 28 -7.81 -28.17 26.61
N ALA A 29 -7.27 -28.82 25.57
CA ALA A 29 -5.82 -28.90 25.38
C ALA A 29 -5.23 -27.55 24.96
N LEU A 30 -4.03 -27.27 25.47
CA LEU A 30 -3.18 -26.18 25.02
C LEU A 30 -2.29 -26.70 23.89
N VAL A 31 -2.32 -26.03 22.74
CA VAL A 31 -1.62 -26.45 21.52
C VAL A 31 -0.63 -25.36 21.10
N ARG A 32 0.50 -25.77 20.54
CA ARG A 32 1.46 -24.87 19.90
C ARG A 32 1.13 -24.78 18.42
N VAL A 33 0.76 -23.60 17.94
CA VAL A 33 0.44 -23.36 16.52
C VAL A 33 1.63 -22.66 15.88
N VAL A 34 2.17 -23.30 14.85
CA VAL A 34 3.24 -22.74 14.01
C VAL A 34 2.61 -22.40 12.67
N VAL A 35 2.55 -21.11 12.33
CA VAL A 35 2.05 -20.65 11.04
C VAL A 35 3.25 -20.27 10.18
N GLU A 36 3.42 -21.00 9.08
CA GLU A 36 4.46 -20.77 8.09
C GLU A 36 3.76 -20.29 6.81
N ALA A 37 4.02 -19.03 6.43
CA ALA A 37 3.51 -18.47 5.19
C ALA A 37 4.64 -18.55 4.14
N GLU A 38 4.44 -19.36 3.11
CA GLU A 38 5.18 -19.19 1.87
C GLU A 38 4.79 -17.83 1.28
N GLU A 39 5.77 -17.00 0.92
CA GLU A 39 5.53 -15.79 0.14
C GLU A 39 5.09 -16.17 -1.28
N LYS A 40 3.85 -16.68 -1.43
CA LYS A 40 3.07 -16.27 -2.59
C LYS A 40 2.98 -14.78 -2.44
N SER A 41 3.64 -14.06 -3.36
CA SER A 41 3.70 -12.61 -3.52
C SER A 41 2.31 -11.98 -3.57
N SER A 42 1.63 -12.08 -2.44
CA SER A 42 0.39 -11.43 -2.11
C SER A 42 0.84 -10.09 -1.54
N THR A 43 0.68 -9.10 -2.41
CA THR A 43 0.70 -7.69 -2.08
C THR A 43 -0.23 -7.47 -0.87
N ASP A 44 0.30 -7.58 0.33
CA ASP A 44 -0.40 -7.16 1.55
C ASP A 44 0.59 -6.40 2.46
N SER A 45 1.25 -5.40 1.88
CA SER A 45 1.77 -4.28 2.64
C SER A 45 0.61 -3.32 2.90
N ARG A 46 0.06 -3.39 4.12
CA ARG A 46 -0.94 -2.47 4.68
C ARG A 46 -0.37 -1.05 4.87
N SER A 47 0.12 -0.45 3.78
CA SER A 47 0.25 0.99 3.68
C SER A 47 -1.05 1.52 3.10
N PRO A 48 -1.73 2.48 3.74
CA PRO A 48 -2.92 3.13 3.17
C PRO A 48 -2.63 3.85 1.85
N PHE A 49 -1.35 3.95 1.44
CA PHE A 49 -0.88 4.51 0.17
C PHE A 49 -0.38 3.45 -0.83
N ALA A 50 -0.47 2.15 -0.52
CA ALA A 50 0.01 1.08 -1.43
C ALA A 50 -0.77 1.06 -2.77
N SER A 51 -2.02 1.51 -2.78
CA SER A 51 -2.85 1.64 -3.99
C SER A 51 -2.43 2.77 -4.91
N LEU A 52 -1.63 3.74 -4.44
CA LEU A 52 -1.08 4.84 -5.22
C LEU A 52 0.25 4.49 -5.90
N SER A 53 0.73 3.25 -5.74
CA SER A 53 1.92 2.78 -6.44
C SER A 53 1.56 2.40 -7.87
N PRO A 54 1.99 3.18 -8.88
CA PRO A 54 1.61 2.91 -10.26
C PRO A 54 2.26 1.60 -10.72
N LYS A 55 1.42 0.60 -11.01
CA LYS A 55 1.85 -0.72 -11.50
C LYS A 55 2.69 -0.55 -12.78
N SER A 56 3.78 -1.31 -12.82
CA SER A 56 4.94 -1.40 -13.72
C SER A 56 4.87 -1.02 -15.23
N ALA A 57 3.73 -0.67 -15.81
CA ALA A 57 3.66 -0.06 -17.15
C ALA A 57 3.84 1.47 -17.10
N GLN A 58 3.45 2.11 -15.99
CA GLN A 58 3.58 3.57 -15.79
C GLN A 58 5.02 4.00 -15.46
N SER A 59 5.86 3.12 -14.92
CA SER A 59 7.24 3.46 -14.53
C SER A 59 8.16 3.69 -15.73
N ALA A 60 7.95 2.95 -16.84
CA ALA A 60 8.63 3.20 -18.11
C ALA A 60 8.24 4.58 -18.68
N ASN A 61 6.95 4.92 -18.62
CA ASN A 61 6.43 6.23 -19.03
C ASN A 61 6.91 7.37 -18.12
N LEU A 62 7.07 7.14 -16.82
CA LEU A 62 7.58 8.13 -15.88
C LEU A 62 9.02 8.51 -16.20
N LYS A 63 9.90 7.54 -16.50
CA LYS A 63 11.29 7.84 -16.88
C LYS A 63 11.37 8.65 -18.18
N ALA A 64 10.51 8.35 -19.15
CA ALA A 64 10.43 9.12 -20.40
C ALA A 64 9.98 10.57 -20.13
N LEU A 65 8.92 10.76 -19.34
CA LEU A 65 8.42 12.09 -18.95
C LEU A 65 9.48 12.90 -18.19
N LEU A 66 10.23 12.27 -17.28
CA LEU A 66 11.29 12.96 -16.53
C LEU A 66 12.46 13.38 -17.43
N ARG A 67 12.77 12.61 -18.47
CA ARG A 67 13.78 12.98 -19.47
C ARG A 67 13.30 14.13 -20.34
N ASP A 68 12.05 14.07 -20.81
CA ASP A 68 11.45 15.13 -21.62
C ASP A 68 11.41 16.46 -20.87
N ARG A 69 11.00 16.45 -19.60
CA ARG A 69 11.00 17.65 -18.74
C ARG A 69 12.40 18.25 -18.53
N ARG A 70 13.45 17.43 -18.48
CA ARG A 70 14.83 17.91 -18.39
C ARG A 70 15.33 18.51 -19.71
N ALA A 71 14.93 17.93 -20.83
CA ALA A 71 15.31 18.41 -22.17
C ALA A 71 14.55 19.67 -22.59
N HIS A 72 13.31 19.83 -22.09
CA HIS A 72 12.43 20.92 -22.46
C HIS A 72 11.80 21.57 -21.21
N PRO A 73 12.59 22.30 -20.40
CA PRO A 73 12.09 22.95 -19.19
C PRO A 73 10.98 23.96 -19.50
N ASP A 74 11.09 24.68 -20.62
CA ASP A 74 10.15 25.74 -21.02
C ASP A 74 8.73 25.22 -21.34
N ARG A 75 8.59 23.94 -21.72
CA ARG A 75 7.28 23.32 -21.95
C ARG A 75 6.48 23.09 -20.67
N TYR A 76 7.18 23.01 -19.54
CA TYR A 76 6.61 22.71 -18.23
C TYR A 76 6.74 23.88 -17.24
N ALA A 77 7.49 24.92 -17.61
CA ALA A 77 7.45 26.21 -16.95
C ALA A 77 6.09 26.83 -17.26
N GLY A 78 5.12 26.62 -16.37
CA GLY A 78 3.80 27.23 -16.52
C GLY A 78 3.93 28.74 -16.74
N THR A 79 3.02 29.31 -17.52
CA THR A 79 3.04 30.75 -17.85
C THR A 79 2.53 31.63 -16.71
N ALA A 80 1.97 31.03 -15.66
CA ALA A 80 1.36 31.74 -14.55
C ALA A 80 2.38 31.96 -13.43
N THR A 81 2.32 33.16 -12.86
CA THR A 81 3.09 33.54 -11.68
C THR A 81 2.52 32.87 -10.42
N THR A 82 3.33 32.80 -9.36
CA THR A 82 2.89 32.25 -8.06
C THR A 82 1.66 32.99 -7.52
N GLU A 83 1.59 34.31 -7.69
CA GLU A 83 0.48 35.13 -7.22
C GLU A 83 -0.83 34.82 -7.96
N GLU A 84 -0.77 34.67 -9.28
CA GLU A 84 -1.92 34.26 -10.11
C GLU A 84 -2.42 32.86 -9.74
N ILE A 85 -1.51 31.93 -9.46
CA ILE A 85 -1.86 30.58 -9.01
C ILE A 85 -2.58 30.65 -7.65
N VAL A 86 -2.05 31.42 -6.71
CA VAL A 86 -2.66 31.59 -5.37
C VAL A 86 -4.03 32.27 -5.47
N ALA A 87 -4.18 33.29 -6.30
CA ALA A 87 -5.45 33.96 -6.53
C ALA A 87 -6.50 32.98 -7.08
N ARG A 88 -6.13 32.18 -8.09
CA ARG A 88 -6.99 31.14 -8.67
C ARG A 88 -7.38 30.05 -7.67
N ILE A 89 -6.46 29.64 -6.79
CA ILE A 89 -6.76 28.67 -5.73
C ILE A 89 -7.77 29.25 -4.73
N ARG A 90 -7.65 30.53 -4.38
CA ARG A 90 -8.59 31.19 -3.46
C ARG A 90 -9.99 31.27 -4.05
N GLU A 91 -10.11 31.70 -5.30
CA GLU A 91 -11.39 31.73 -6.02
C GLU A 91 -12.07 30.35 -6.05
N LEU A 92 -11.31 29.30 -6.40
CA LEU A 92 -11.81 27.93 -6.38
C LEU A 92 -12.24 27.46 -4.99
N ARG A 93 -11.50 27.87 -3.94
CA ARG A 93 -11.86 27.53 -2.56
C ARG A 93 -13.13 28.26 -2.14
N ASP A 94 -13.23 29.54 -2.44
CA ASP A 94 -14.35 30.37 -2.03
C ASP A 94 -15.65 29.91 -2.73
N GLU A 95 -15.59 29.47 -4.00
CA GLU A 95 -16.71 28.79 -4.69
C GLU A 95 -17.19 27.52 -3.97
N TRP A 96 -16.27 26.79 -3.33
CA TRP A 96 -16.58 25.56 -2.62
C TRP A 96 -17.07 25.80 -1.19
N ASP A 97 -16.60 26.85 -0.52
CA ASP A 97 -17.03 27.23 0.83
C ASP A 97 -18.44 27.85 0.85
N ASP A 98 -18.91 28.40 -0.27
CA ASP A 98 -20.24 29.01 -0.45
C ASP A 98 -21.36 28.00 -0.82
N ARG A 99 -21.09 26.68 -0.76
CA ARG A 99 -22.05 25.59 -1.00
C ARG A 99 -22.44 24.83 0.28
#